data_AF-K5ZXV4-F1
#
_entry.id   AF-K5ZXV4-F1
#
_cell.length_a   1.000
_cell.length_b   1.000
_cell.length_c   1.000
_cell.angle_alpha   90.00
_cell.angle_beta   90.00
_cell.angle_gamma   90.00
#
_symmetry.space_group_name_H-M   'P 1'
#
loop_
_entity.id
_entity.type
_entity.pdbx_description
1 polymer ?
#
loop_
_entity_poly.entity_id
_entity_poly.type
_entity_poly.pdbx_seq_one_letter_code
_entity_poly.pdbx_strand_id
1 'polypeptide(L)'
;MLQNSVMILSAYMTFVIAQNYLEVSGVIALVGFGLTVSYMGRPRLKPQVNKFMRQFWELAAHIANTLIFIIVGIVITLKVDFSWMDLLILICVYAGINIIRILIITIFYPIMKRSGYGLSVRESTILSWGGLRGALGLTMALMVSYTFSIPEPIRRQVLFLTAGIVTLTLTINATTIGWLLRKLGLAKIPSSKLLLDYSVKEQLYEGSEKYLKDLKQKEALEATDWSIVEQFLPQKEIYPKMPVRTKDVMADIRLRILDRERSLYWSLYTNGVISSGTQRRLNAAIDEQYDRDGKKPLCDRGDIFEFCEEPSWIISMKFFSRFFQKWVDIYYQDRIILGYDLARGLIIAQKESLKLVNEFGSSEAVSTEYESCLSLLQVEIRKNITRASNFFRKISIDYPKSYKEAVARKSVRLLLSNEKKRIEQFKEQGLISWEEAEQMVNDLGERHNKVFTSHQFLK
;
A
#
# COMPACT_ATOMS: atom_id res chain seq x y z
N MET A 1 -19.89 5.18 10.81
CA MET A 1 -21.02 5.28 9.85
C MET A 1 -21.23 6.69 9.29
N LEU A 2 -21.18 7.74 10.11
CA LEU A 2 -21.24 9.14 9.67
C LEU A 2 -20.25 9.47 8.54
N GLN A 3 -18.99 9.06 8.66
CA GLN A 3 -17.95 9.35 7.66
C GLN A 3 -18.26 8.74 6.28
N ASN A 4 -18.77 7.50 6.21
CA ASN A 4 -19.15 6.90 4.91
C ASN A 4 -20.34 7.65 4.29
N SER A 5 -21.30 8.08 5.10
CA SER A 5 -22.47 8.82 4.63
C SER A 5 -22.06 10.19 4.05
N VAL A 6 -21.16 10.89 4.74
CA VAL A 6 -20.55 12.14 4.25
C VAL A 6 -19.80 11.90 2.93
N MET A 7 -19.03 10.82 2.84
CA MET A 7 -18.31 10.46 1.61
C MET A 7 -19.23 10.21 0.42
N ILE A 8 -20.35 9.51 0.62
CA ILE A 8 -21.35 9.27 -0.44
C ILE A 8 -22.01 10.58 -0.85
N LEU A 9 -22.36 11.43 0.12
CA LEU A 9 -22.94 12.74 -0.15
C LEU A 9 -21.96 13.63 -0.92
N SER A 10 -20.70 13.70 -0.51
CA SER A 10 -19.66 14.47 -1.19
C SER A 10 -19.38 13.95 -2.61
N ALA A 11 -19.41 12.63 -2.81
CA ALA A 11 -19.29 12.00 -4.12
C ALA A 11 -20.44 12.44 -5.04
N TYR A 12 -21.69 12.37 -4.56
CA TYR A 12 -22.86 12.78 -5.33
C TYR A 12 -22.90 14.28 -5.60
N MET A 13 -22.57 15.12 -4.60
CA MET A 13 -22.44 16.57 -4.79
C MET A 13 -21.38 16.91 -5.83
N THR A 14 -20.22 16.23 -5.80
CA THR A 14 -19.15 16.45 -6.79
C THR A 14 -19.65 16.16 -8.20
N PHE A 15 -20.38 15.05 -8.39
CA PHE A 15 -20.97 14.70 -9.67
C PHE A 15 -21.98 15.77 -10.15
N VAL A 16 -22.92 16.16 -9.29
CA VAL A 16 -23.98 17.13 -9.65
C VAL A 16 -23.39 18.51 -9.93
N ILE A 17 -22.46 18.99 -9.11
CA ILE A 17 -21.82 20.31 -9.29
C ILE A 17 -21.03 20.33 -10.60
N ALA A 18 -20.22 19.29 -10.85
CA ALA A 18 -19.43 19.22 -12.07
C ALA A 18 -20.32 19.14 -13.32
N GLN A 19 -21.35 18.29 -13.31
CA GLN A 19 -22.18 18.03 -14.48
C GLN A 19 -23.17 19.17 -14.76
N ASN A 20 -23.86 19.70 -13.74
CA ASN A 20 -24.96 20.63 -13.94
C ASN A 20 -24.55 22.10 -13.89
N TYR A 21 -23.53 22.45 -13.10
CA TYR A 21 -23.14 23.86 -12.91
C TYR A 21 -21.89 24.24 -13.70
N LEU A 22 -20.93 23.32 -13.83
CA LEU A 22 -19.66 23.58 -14.50
C LEU A 22 -19.62 23.06 -15.94
N GLU A 23 -20.64 22.30 -16.36
CA GLU A 23 -20.72 21.64 -17.68
C GLU A 23 -19.51 20.76 -18.01
N VAL A 24 -18.83 20.23 -16.98
CA VAL A 24 -17.69 19.30 -17.10
C VAL A 24 -18.16 17.87 -16.82
N SER A 25 -17.41 16.86 -17.29
CA SER A 25 -17.72 15.45 -17.03
C SER A 25 -17.76 15.15 -15.52
N GLY A 26 -18.97 14.93 -14.98
CA GLY A 26 -19.16 14.58 -13.58
C GLY A 26 -18.48 13.27 -13.18
N VAL A 27 -18.37 12.31 -14.10
CA VAL A 27 -17.69 11.03 -13.85
C VAL A 27 -16.19 11.23 -13.67
N ILE A 28 -15.54 12.06 -14.48
CA ILE A 28 -14.10 12.35 -14.36
C ILE A 28 -13.83 13.17 -13.09
N ALA A 29 -14.70 14.12 -12.75
CA ALA A 29 -14.61 14.86 -11.49
C ALA A 29 -14.68 13.92 -10.27
N LEU A 30 -15.54 12.90 -10.32
CA LEU A 30 -15.63 11.87 -9.30
C LEU A 30 -14.34 11.04 -9.16
N VAL A 31 -13.68 10.70 -10.27
CA VAL A 31 -12.37 10.04 -10.26
C VAL A 31 -11.32 10.93 -9.59
N GLY A 32 -11.30 12.22 -9.92
CA GLY A 32 -10.45 13.22 -9.26
C GLY A 32 -10.70 13.29 -7.75
N PHE A 33 -11.96 13.32 -7.33
CA PHE A 33 -12.34 13.27 -5.91
C PHE A 33 -11.88 11.96 -5.24
N GLY A 34 -12.04 10.81 -5.89
CA GLY A 34 -11.56 9.53 -5.37
C GLY A 34 -10.04 9.49 -5.17
N LEU A 35 -9.28 10.08 -6.09
CA LEU A 35 -7.82 10.21 -6.00
C LEU A 35 -7.40 11.14 -4.84
N THR A 36 -8.04 12.31 -4.71
CA THR A 36 -7.72 13.25 -3.62
C THR A 36 -8.06 12.67 -2.26
N VAL A 37 -9.18 11.97 -2.11
CA VAL A 37 -9.56 11.27 -0.88
C VAL A 37 -8.57 10.14 -0.57
N SER A 38 -8.11 9.40 -1.58
CA SER A 38 -7.13 8.32 -1.40
C SER A 38 -5.78 8.86 -0.93
N TYR A 39 -5.33 10.00 -1.47
CA TYR A 39 -4.06 10.63 -1.13
C TYR A 39 -4.11 11.39 0.22
N MET A 40 -5.11 12.25 0.41
CA MET A 40 -5.19 13.17 1.56
C MET A 40 -6.03 12.59 2.72
N GLY A 41 -7.05 11.78 2.40
CA GLY A 41 -8.03 11.28 3.36
C GLY A 41 -7.55 10.07 4.15
N ARG A 42 -6.99 9.05 3.48
CA ARG A 42 -6.51 7.82 4.16
C ARG A 42 -5.60 8.09 5.36
N PRO A 43 -4.63 9.02 5.31
CA PRO A 43 -3.72 9.26 6.43
C PRO A 43 -4.30 10.12 7.57
N ARG A 44 -5.52 10.66 7.41
CA ARG A 44 -6.22 11.44 8.43
C ARG A 44 -7.34 10.65 9.12
N LEU A 45 -7.84 9.60 8.48
CA LEU A 45 -8.88 8.74 9.02
C LEU A 45 -8.32 7.68 9.97
N LYS A 46 -9.11 7.33 10.99
CA LYS A 46 -8.76 6.26 11.93
C LYS A 46 -8.54 4.94 11.16
N PRO A 47 -7.57 4.07 11.55
CA PRO A 47 -7.25 2.83 10.85
C PRO A 47 -8.45 1.91 10.59
N GLN A 48 -9.33 1.78 11.58
CA GLN A 48 -10.53 0.93 11.52
C GLN A 48 -11.53 1.44 10.47
N VAL A 49 -11.69 2.77 10.36
CA VAL A 49 -12.56 3.41 9.36
C VAL A 49 -12.03 3.15 7.96
N ASN A 50 -10.72 3.26 7.73
CA ASN A 50 -10.13 3.00 6.42
C ASN A 50 -10.38 1.56 5.95
N LYS A 51 -10.28 0.57 6.86
CA LYS A 51 -10.55 -0.84 6.54
C LYS A 51 -12.03 -1.05 6.17
N PHE A 52 -12.94 -0.54 7.00
CA PHE A 52 -14.37 -0.63 6.74
C PHE A 52 -14.78 0.08 5.45
N MET A 53 -14.27 1.29 5.22
CA MET A 53 -14.52 2.07 4.01
C MET A 53 -14.08 1.32 2.75
N ARG A 54 -12.89 0.70 2.78
CA ARG A 54 -12.40 -0.12 1.66
C ARG A 54 -13.36 -1.27 1.36
N GLN A 55 -13.72 -2.05 2.38
CA GLN A 55 -14.63 -3.19 2.24
C GLN A 55 -16.01 -2.77 1.72
N PHE A 56 -16.54 -1.65 2.21
CA PHE A 56 -17.81 -1.09 1.77
C PHE A 56 -17.79 -0.73 0.28
N TRP A 57 -16.77 0.00 -0.19
CA TRP A 57 -16.66 0.39 -1.60
C TRP A 57 -16.37 -0.80 -2.52
N GLU A 58 -15.58 -1.78 -2.07
CA GLU A 58 -15.38 -3.04 -2.81
C GLU A 58 -16.71 -3.79 -3.00
N LEU A 59 -17.53 -3.90 -1.95
CA LEU A 59 -18.84 -4.52 -2.03
C LEU A 59 -19.81 -3.72 -2.91
N ALA A 60 -19.88 -2.40 -2.73
CA ALA A 60 -20.76 -1.53 -3.52
C ALA A 60 -20.40 -1.57 -5.02
N ALA A 61 -19.11 -1.54 -5.35
CA ALA A 61 -18.64 -1.69 -6.73
C ALA A 61 -18.97 -3.07 -7.30
N HIS A 62 -18.86 -4.13 -6.50
CA HIS A 62 -19.23 -5.47 -6.93
C HIS A 62 -20.74 -5.57 -7.25
N ILE A 63 -21.60 -5.06 -6.37
CA ILE A 63 -23.05 -5.02 -6.57
C ILE A 63 -23.41 -4.22 -7.84
N ALA A 64 -22.84 -3.01 -7.99
CA ALA A 64 -23.11 -2.15 -9.15
C ALA A 64 -22.67 -2.80 -10.47
N ASN A 65 -21.49 -3.44 -10.50
CA ASN A 65 -21.02 -4.16 -11.69
C ASN A 65 -21.96 -5.31 -12.04
N THR A 66 -22.32 -6.16 -11.09
CA THR A 66 -23.25 -7.27 -11.32
C THR A 66 -24.60 -6.79 -11.85
N LEU A 67 -25.14 -5.71 -11.29
CA LEU A 67 -26.41 -5.13 -11.73
C LEU A 67 -26.33 -4.59 -13.17
N ILE A 68 -25.25 -3.91 -13.53
CA ILE A 68 -25.03 -3.43 -14.92
C ILE A 68 -24.98 -4.62 -15.88
N PHE A 69 -24.23 -5.69 -15.56
CA PHE A 69 -24.15 -6.86 -16.44
C PHE A 69 -25.50 -7.56 -16.61
N ILE A 70 -26.30 -7.67 -15.55
CA ILE A 70 -27.65 -8.26 -15.62
C ILE A 70 -28.56 -7.40 -16.51
N ILE A 71 -28.62 -6.09 -16.26
CA ILE A 71 -29.47 -5.16 -17.04
C ILE A 71 -29.09 -5.21 -18.52
N VAL A 72 -27.79 -5.11 -18.82
CA VAL A 72 -27.28 -5.15 -20.19
C VAL A 72 -27.64 -6.47 -20.85
N GLY A 73 -27.45 -7.60 -20.16
CA GLY A 73 -27.80 -8.92 -20.66
C GLY A 73 -29.28 -9.00 -21.05
N ILE A 74 -30.17 -8.56 -20.17
CA ILE A 74 -31.62 -8.52 -20.44
C ILE A 74 -31.95 -7.63 -21.65
N VAL A 75 -31.37 -6.42 -21.72
CA VAL A 75 -31.64 -5.47 -22.81
C VAL A 75 -31.18 -6.03 -24.16
N ILE A 76 -30.06 -6.76 -24.21
CA ILE A 76 -29.58 -7.39 -25.45
C ILE A 76 -30.55 -8.45 -25.94
N THR A 77 -30.99 -9.35 -25.05
CA THR A 77 -31.95 -10.41 -25.40
C THR A 77 -33.26 -9.85 -25.93
N LEU A 78 -33.69 -8.69 -25.43
CA LEU A 78 -34.95 -8.06 -25.84
C LEU A 78 -34.85 -7.22 -27.13
N LYS A 79 -33.67 -6.67 -27.46
CA LYS A 79 -33.53 -5.65 -28.52
C LYS A 79 -32.70 -6.10 -29.72
N VAL A 80 -32.04 -7.25 -29.69
CA VAL A 80 -31.10 -7.63 -30.74
C VAL A 80 -31.46 -8.99 -31.34
N ASP A 81 -31.74 -8.99 -32.63
CA ASP A 81 -31.88 -10.20 -33.44
C ASP A 81 -30.50 -10.68 -33.91
N PHE A 82 -30.28 -11.99 -33.84
CA PHE A 82 -29.00 -12.59 -34.20
C PHE A 82 -28.89 -12.84 -35.69
N SER A 83 -27.95 -12.15 -36.36
CA SER A 83 -27.52 -12.47 -37.72
C SER A 83 -26.09 -13.00 -37.73
N TRP A 84 -25.83 -14.00 -38.59
CA TRP A 84 -24.47 -14.54 -38.80
C TRP A 84 -23.50 -13.49 -39.33
N MET A 85 -23.97 -12.53 -40.14
CA MET A 85 -23.13 -11.42 -40.61
C MET A 85 -22.71 -10.50 -39.47
N ASP A 86 -23.62 -10.19 -38.54
CA ASP A 86 -23.34 -9.32 -37.40
C ASP A 86 -22.31 -9.94 -36.46
N LEU A 87 -22.34 -11.28 -36.30
CA LEU A 87 -21.34 -12.02 -35.54
C LEU A 87 -19.95 -11.95 -36.20
N LEU A 88 -19.88 -12.06 -37.53
CA LEU A 88 -18.62 -11.92 -38.27
C LEU A 88 -18.05 -10.51 -38.09
N ILE A 89 -18.89 -9.48 -38.26
CA ILE A 89 -18.52 -8.07 -38.02
C ILE A 89 -18.01 -7.89 -36.59
N LEU A 90 -18.68 -8.47 -35.60
CA LEU A 90 -18.26 -8.42 -34.20
C LEU A 90 -16.86 -9.01 -33.99
N ILE A 91 -16.56 -10.17 -34.58
CA ILE A 91 -15.24 -10.80 -34.48
C ILE A 91 -14.18 -9.93 -35.17
N CYS A 92 -14.47 -9.37 -36.35
CA CYS A 92 -13.57 -8.46 -37.05
C CYS A 92 -13.28 -7.20 -36.24
N VAL A 93 -14.30 -6.58 -35.65
CA VAL A 93 -14.15 -5.40 -34.79
C VAL A 93 -13.35 -5.75 -33.54
N TYR A 94 -13.62 -6.91 -32.93
CA TYR A 94 -12.85 -7.41 -31.79
C TYR A 94 -11.37 -7.58 -32.12
N ALA A 95 -11.05 -8.23 -33.25
CA ALA A 95 -9.66 -8.38 -33.71
C ALA A 95 -9.02 -7.02 -33.98
N GLY A 96 -9.72 -6.11 -34.68
CA GLY A 96 -9.26 -4.76 -34.98
C GLY A 96 -8.93 -3.95 -33.72
N ILE A 97 -9.79 -3.97 -32.70
CA ILE A 97 -9.55 -3.25 -31.45
C ILE A 97 -8.32 -3.79 -30.72
N ASN A 98 -8.12 -5.12 -30.70
CA ASN A 98 -6.94 -5.72 -30.08
C ASN A 98 -5.66 -5.37 -30.85
N ILE A 99 -5.69 -5.39 -32.18
CA ILE A 99 -4.54 -4.99 -33.03
C ILE A 99 -4.21 -3.51 -32.81
N ILE A 100 -5.20 -2.63 -32.85
CA ILE A 100 -5.02 -1.19 -32.61
C ILE A 100 -4.40 -0.97 -31.22
N ARG A 101 -4.84 -1.70 -30.20
CA ARG A 101 -4.25 -1.59 -28.86
C ARG A 101 -2.78 -2.03 -28.83
N ILE A 102 -2.46 -3.18 -29.41
CA ILE A 102 -1.07 -3.66 -29.50
C ILE A 102 -0.21 -2.63 -30.23
N LEU A 103 -0.72 -2.06 -31.32
CA LEU A 103 -0.04 -1.02 -32.09
C LEU A 103 0.20 0.24 -31.25
N ILE A 104 -0.83 0.79 -30.60
CA ILE A 104 -0.72 1.98 -29.74
C ILE A 104 0.31 1.74 -28.63
N ILE A 105 0.22 0.63 -27.90
CA ILE A 105 1.16 0.35 -26.81
C ILE A 105 2.59 0.16 -27.33
N THR A 106 2.77 -0.44 -28.50
CA THR A 106 4.08 -0.58 -29.14
C THR A 106 4.65 0.79 -29.56
N ILE A 107 3.82 1.68 -30.11
CA ILE A 107 4.21 3.05 -30.48
C ILE A 107 4.59 3.88 -29.25
N PHE A 108 3.85 3.75 -28.15
CA PHE A 108 4.11 4.47 -26.90
C PHE A 108 5.16 3.79 -26.02
N TYR A 109 5.57 2.55 -26.32
CA TYR A 109 6.60 1.83 -25.60
C TYR A 109 7.90 2.62 -25.37
N PRO A 110 8.52 3.32 -26.34
CA PRO A 110 9.72 4.11 -26.09
C PRO A 110 9.51 5.22 -25.05
N ILE A 111 8.33 5.85 -25.05
CA ILE A 111 7.95 6.88 -24.07
C ILE A 111 7.75 6.22 -22.70
N MET A 112 7.02 5.10 -22.64
CA MET A 112 6.76 4.35 -21.41
C MET A 112 8.02 3.71 -20.81
N LYS A 113 9.01 3.37 -21.64
CA LYS A 113 10.32 2.87 -21.20
C LYS A 113 11.15 3.99 -20.55
N ARG A 114 10.96 5.25 -20.99
CA ARG A 114 11.70 6.42 -20.51
C ARG A 114 10.97 7.21 -19.42
N SER A 115 9.66 7.01 -19.28
CA SER A 115 8.81 7.67 -18.29
C SER A 115 8.68 6.83 -17.02
N GLY A 116 8.82 7.47 -15.86
CA GLY A 116 8.74 6.80 -14.55
C GLY A 116 9.80 5.70 -14.40
N TYR A 117 9.36 4.52 -13.97
CA TYR A 117 10.21 3.39 -13.61
C TYR A 117 10.65 2.50 -14.80
N GLY A 118 10.11 2.75 -15.99
CA GLY A 118 10.42 2.04 -17.23
C GLY A 118 9.71 0.69 -17.36
N LEU A 119 8.83 0.57 -18.35
CA LEU A 119 8.08 -0.67 -18.61
C LEU A 119 8.95 -1.72 -19.35
N SER A 120 8.99 -2.97 -18.86
CA SER A 120 9.64 -4.07 -19.58
C SER A 120 8.81 -4.55 -20.78
N VAL A 121 9.44 -5.21 -21.75
CA VAL A 121 8.75 -5.80 -22.92
C VAL A 121 7.68 -6.82 -22.50
N ARG A 122 7.95 -7.57 -21.42
CA ARG A 122 7.01 -8.58 -20.88
C ARG A 122 5.77 -7.91 -20.28
N GLU A 123 5.97 -6.86 -19.50
CA GLU A 123 4.87 -6.06 -18.94
C GLU A 123 4.08 -5.33 -20.03
N SER A 124 4.74 -4.81 -21.06
CA SER A 124 4.10 -4.20 -22.23
C SER A 124 3.17 -5.17 -22.97
N THR A 125 3.61 -6.41 -23.12
CA THR A 125 2.82 -7.48 -23.75
C THR A 125 1.57 -7.79 -22.91
N ILE A 126 1.73 -7.87 -21.59
CA ILE A 126 0.61 -8.09 -20.66
C ILE A 126 -0.35 -6.91 -20.67
N LEU A 127 0.16 -5.67 -20.68
CA LEU A 127 -0.65 -4.47 -20.73
C LEU A 127 -1.50 -4.43 -22.01
N SER A 128 -0.93 -4.89 -23.13
CA SER A 128 -1.64 -4.98 -24.40
C SER A 128 -2.77 -6.01 -24.38
N TRP A 129 -2.54 -7.16 -23.75
CA TRP A 129 -3.54 -8.23 -23.69
C TRP A 129 -4.57 -8.05 -22.56
N GLY A 130 -4.15 -7.48 -21.44
CA GLY A 130 -4.91 -7.37 -20.18
C GLY A 130 -5.92 -6.23 -20.11
N GLY A 131 -6.07 -5.42 -21.16
CA GLY A 131 -7.04 -4.32 -21.20
C GLY A 131 -8.50 -4.79 -21.34
N LEU A 132 -9.08 -5.37 -20.29
CA LEU A 132 -10.48 -5.81 -20.31
C LEU A 132 -11.42 -4.63 -20.55
N ARG A 133 -12.38 -4.77 -21.47
CA ARG A 133 -13.47 -3.81 -21.62
C ARG A 133 -14.49 -4.12 -20.52
N GLY A 134 -14.93 -3.10 -19.80
CA GLY A 134 -15.74 -3.26 -18.59
C GLY A 134 -17.10 -2.56 -18.64
N ALA A 135 -17.70 -2.44 -17.46
CA ALA A 135 -19.04 -1.87 -17.26
C ALA A 135 -19.22 -0.46 -17.82
N LEU A 136 -18.18 0.39 -17.81
CA LEU A 136 -18.27 1.76 -18.34
C LEU A 136 -18.64 1.81 -19.84
N GLY A 137 -18.10 0.88 -20.65
CA GLY A 137 -18.46 0.83 -22.06
C GLY A 137 -19.93 0.43 -22.25
N LEU A 138 -20.40 -0.52 -21.42
CA LEU A 138 -21.79 -0.97 -21.44
C LEU A 138 -22.77 0.13 -21.01
N THR A 139 -22.44 0.92 -19.98
CA THR A 139 -23.31 2.01 -19.53
C THR A 139 -23.44 3.09 -20.61
N MET A 140 -22.36 3.42 -21.32
CA MET A 140 -22.43 4.35 -22.46
C MET A 140 -23.26 3.76 -23.61
N ALA A 141 -23.11 2.47 -23.92
CA ALA A 141 -23.92 1.80 -24.93
C ALA A 141 -25.41 1.77 -24.56
N LEU A 142 -25.73 1.56 -23.28
CA LEU A 142 -27.10 1.68 -22.77
C LEU A 142 -27.63 3.10 -22.92
N MET A 143 -26.84 4.12 -22.55
CA MET A 143 -27.23 5.52 -22.72
C MET A 143 -27.57 5.82 -24.18
N VAL A 144 -26.73 5.40 -25.14
CA VAL A 144 -27.01 5.52 -26.58
C VAL A 144 -28.28 4.77 -26.98
N SER A 145 -28.53 3.58 -26.42
CA SER A 145 -29.74 2.79 -26.68
C SER A 145 -31.03 3.49 -26.24
N TYR A 146 -30.97 4.31 -25.18
CA TYR A 146 -32.12 5.04 -24.64
C TYR A 146 -32.30 6.46 -25.22
N THR A 147 -31.31 6.99 -25.95
CA THR A 147 -31.44 8.28 -26.63
C THR A 147 -32.34 8.16 -27.86
N PHE A 148 -33.53 8.75 -27.82
CA PHE A 148 -34.50 8.68 -28.93
C PHE A 148 -34.10 9.46 -30.18
N SER A 149 -33.18 10.42 -30.06
CA SER A 149 -32.68 11.22 -31.19
C SER A 149 -31.84 10.42 -32.19
N ILE A 150 -31.40 9.20 -31.83
CA ILE A 150 -30.55 8.36 -32.67
C ILE A 150 -31.42 7.30 -33.37
N PRO A 151 -31.23 7.05 -34.68
CA PRO A 151 -31.95 6.01 -35.42
C PRO A 151 -31.86 4.65 -34.72
N GLU A 152 -33.00 3.96 -34.63
CA GLU A 152 -33.11 2.63 -34.02
C GLU A 152 -32.06 1.60 -34.49
N PRO A 153 -31.75 1.45 -35.80
CA PRO A 153 -30.78 0.45 -36.25
C PRO A 153 -29.37 0.71 -35.69
N ILE A 154 -28.97 1.99 -35.60
CA ILE A 154 -27.66 2.39 -35.08
C ILE A 154 -27.59 2.10 -33.58
N ARG A 155 -28.66 2.38 -32.83
CA ARG A 155 -28.74 2.08 -31.39
C ARG A 155 -28.58 0.60 -31.09
N ARG A 156 -29.27 -0.25 -31.85
CA ARG A 156 -29.15 -1.72 -31.73
C ARG A 156 -27.74 -2.19 -32.08
N GLN A 157 -27.17 -1.68 -33.16
CA GLN A 157 -25.82 -2.03 -33.60
C GLN A 157 -24.73 -1.66 -32.58
N VAL A 158 -24.77 -0.43 -32.03
CA VAL A 158 -23.81 0.02 -31.01
C VAL A 158 -23.92 -0.80 -29.73
N LEU A 159 -25.15 -1.11 -29.30
CA LEU A 159 -25.38 -1.94 -28.13
C LEU A 159 -24.83 -3.36 -28.34
N PHE A 160 -25.15 -3.98 -29.48
CA PHE A 160 -24.70 -5.32 -29.83
C PHE A 160 -23.17 -5.41 -29.91
N LEU A 161 -22.53 -4.50 -30.67
CA LEU A 161 -21.08 -4.49 -30.82
C LEU A 161 -20.38 -4.27 -29.48
N THR A 162 -20.82 -3.28 -28.70
CA THR A 162 -20.18 -2.95 -27.43
C THR A 162 -20.31 -4.09 -26.43
N ALA A 163 -21.50 -4.68 -26.31
CA ALA A 163 -21.72 -5.81 -25.42
C ALA A 163 -21.01 -7.08 -25.87
N GLY A 164 -21.01 -7.36 -27.17
CA GLY A 164 -20.27 -8.47 -27.76
C GLY A 164 -18.76 -8.35 -27.51
N ILE A 165 -18.18 -7.16 -27.69
CA ILE A 165 -16.76 -6.92 -27.41
C ILE A 165 -16.46 -7.11 -25.93
N VAL A 166 -17.28 -6.57 -25.02
CA VAL A 166 -17.11 -6.76 -23.57
C VAL A 166 -17.15 -8.25 -23.23
N THR A 167 -18.15 -8.98 -23.74
CA THR A 167 -18.30 -10.43 -23.52
C THR A 167 -17.10 -11.21 -24.05
N LEU A 168 -16.63 -10.92 -25.27
CA LEU A 168 -15.46 -11.56 -25.87
C LEU A 168 -14.18 -11.25 -25.09
N THR A 169 -13.96 -9.99 -24.68
CA THR A 169 -12.77 -9.64 -23.89
C THR A 169 -12.78 -10.28 -22.51
N LEU A 170 -13.93 -10.40 -21.84
CA LEU A 170 -14.04 -11.09 -20.56
C LEU A 170 -13.85 -12.60 -20.71
N THR A 171 -14.40 -13.22 -21.76
CA THR A 171 -14.32 -14.67 -21.96
C THR A 171 -12.96 -15.10 -22.49
N ILE A 172 -12.39 -14.37 -23.45
CA ILE A 172 -11.13 -14.71 -24.10
C ILE A 172 -9.96 -14.08 -23.36
N ASN A 173 -9.89 -12.75 -23.26
CA ASN A 173 -8.70 -12.09 -22.69
C ASN A 173 -8.56 -12.36 -21.18
N ALA A 174 -9.67 -12.36 -20.42
CA ALA A 174 -9.58 -12.57 -18.98
C ALA A 174 -9.21 -14.03 -18.61
N THR A 175 -9.62 -15.03 -19.39
CA THR A 175 -9.21 -16.43 -19.15
C THR A 175 -7.79 -16.69 -19.63
N THR A 176 -7.38 -16.09 -20.74
CA THR A 176 -6.05 -16.30 -21.33
C THR A 176 -4.94 -15.49 -20.65
N ILE A 177 -5.24 -14.40 -19.92
CA ILE A 177 -4.22 -13.60 -19.22
C ILE A 177 -3.44 -14.41 -18.19
N GLY A 178 -4.09 -15.32 -17.47
CA GLY A 178 -3.43 -16.17 -16.47
C GLY A 178 -2.46 -17.18 -17.12
N TRP A 179 -2.78 -17.66 -18.31
CA TRP A 179 -1.85 -18.47 -19.11
C TRP A 179 -0.68 -17.62 -19.63
N LEU A 180 -0.95 -16.43 -20.15
CA LEU A 180 0.06 -15.51 -20.66
C LEU A 180 1.06 -15.09 -19.56
N LEU A 181 0.57 -14.78 -18.36
CA LEU A 181 1.38 -14.47 -17.17
C LEU A 181 2.32 -15.63 -16.81
N ARG A 182 1.83 -16.86 -16.86
CA ARG A 182 2.65 -18.07 -16.62
C ARG A 182 3.70 -18.25 -17.70
N LYS A 183 3.35 -18.08 -18.98
CA LYS A 183 4.27 -18.22 -20.12
C LYS A 183 5.37 -17.16 -20.11
N LEU A 184 5.05 -15.93 -19.71
CA LEU A 184 6.03 -14.83 -19.56
C LEU A 184 6.87 -14.93 -18.28
N GLY A 185 6.60 -15.92 -17.42
CA GLY A 185 7.33 -16.19 -16.19
C GLY A 185 7.02 -15.21 -15.05
N LEU A 186 5.95 -14.42 -15.17
CA LEU A 186 5.57 -13.39 -14.20
C LEU A 186 4.60 -13.91 -13.12
N ALA A 187 4.05 -15.11 -13.29
CA ALA A 187 3.21 -15.78 -12.29
C ALA A 187 3.98 -16.76 -11.37
N LYS A 188 5.32 -16.88 -11.51
CA LYS A 188 6.09 -17.78 -10.66
C LYS A 188 6.22 -17.18 -9.27
N ILE A 189 5.96 -18.01 -8.25
CA ILE A 189 6.21 -17.64 -6.85
C ILE A 189 7.70 -17.30 -6.74
N PRO A 190 8.06 -16.09 -6.26
CA PRO A 190 9.46 -15.72 -6.16
C PRO A 190 10.18 -16.65 -5.18
N SER A 191 11.43 -17.05 -5.46
CA SER A 191 12.17 -18.04 -4.63
C SER A 191 12.31 -17.59 -3.17
N SER A 192 12.38 -16.29 -2.93
CA SER A 192 12.32 -15.69 -1.60
C SER A 192 11.02 -15.96 -0.84
N LYS A 193 9.88 -16.15 -1.53
CA LYS A 193 8.60 -16.52 -0.91
C LYS A 193 8.64 -17.92 -0.39
N LEU A 194 9.25 -18.81 -1.15
CA LEU A 194 9.47 -20.19 -0.72
C LEU A 194 10.41 -20.22 0.48
N LEU A 195 11.48 -19.42 0.47
CA LEU A 195 12.41 -19.31 1.61
C LEU A 195 11.77 -18.74 2.87
N LEU A 196 10.95 -17.68 2.76
CA LEU A 196 10.25 -17.17 3.94
C LEU A 196 9.12 -18.10 4.41
N ASP A 197 8.40 -18.73 3.48
CA ASP A 197 7.36 -19.69 3.85
C ASP A 197 8.00 -20.85 4.64
N TYR A 198 9.14 -21.35 4.16
CA TYR A 198 9.96 -22.33 4.85
C TYR A 198 10.42 -21.81 6.23
N SER A 199 11.06 -20.64 6.32
CA SER A 199 11.57 -20.14 7.60
C SER A 199 10.47 -19.82 8.62
N VAL A 200 9.31 -19.34 8.17
CA VAL A 200 8.14 -19.14 9.04
C VAL A 200 7.62 -20.48 9.55
N LYS A 201 7.52 -21.50 8.70
CA LYS A 201 7.08 -22.83 9.11
C LYS A 201 8.08 -23.52 10.02
N GLU A 202 9.38 -23.33 9.79
CA GLU A 202 10.46 -23.80 10.66
C GLU A 202 10.37 -23.13 12.04
N GLN A 203 10.22 -21.81 12.12
CA GLN A 203 10.02 -21.09 13.39
C GLN A 203 8.74 -21.51 14.12
N LEU A 204 7.65 -21.74 13.39
CA LEU A 204 6.40 -22.26 13.98
C LEU A 204 6.58 -23.66 14.52
N TYR A 205 7.33 -24.52 13.82
CA TYR A 205 7.66 -25.86 14.27
C TYR A 205 8.50 -25.82 15.56
N GLU A 206 9.60 -25.08 15.57
CA GLU A 206 10.48 -24.95 16.74
C GLU A 206 9.75 -24.33 17.93
N GLY A 207 8.94 -23.29 17.69
CA GLY A 207 8.12 -22.66 18.72
C GLY A 207 7.08 -23.61 19.31
N SER A 208 6.43 -24.42 18.45
CA SER A 208 5.45 -25.43 18.88
C SER A 208 6.12 -26.57 19.64
N GLU A 209 7.29 -27.03 19.20
CA GLU A 209 8.06 -28.08 19.89
C GLU A 209 8.55 -27.61 21.26
N LYS A 210 9.04 -26.38 21.35
CA LYS A 210 9.44 -25.76 22.63
C LYS A 210 8.25 -25.64 23.57
N TYR A 211 7.11 -25.15 23.07
CA TYR A 211 5.90 -25.04 23.88
C TYR A 211 5.37 -26.42 24.32
N LEU A 212 5.48 -27.44 23.48
CA LEU A 212 5.15 -28.82 23.85
C LEU A 212 6.04 -29.32 25.00
N LYS A 213 7.36 -29.04 24.96
CA LYS A 213 8.28 -29.35 26.07
C LYS A 213 7.88 -28.64 27.36
N ASP A 214 7.49 -27.37 27.26
CA ASP A 214 7.01 -26.58 28.41
C ASP A 214 5.68 -27.13 28.97
N LEU A 215 4.77 -27.60 28.10
CA LEU A 215 3.51 -28.23 28.51
C LEU A 215 3.74 -29.55 29.26
N LYS A 216 4.70 -30.38 28.82
CA LYS A 216 5.06 -31.64 29.48
C LYS A 216 5.55 -31.47 30.92
N GLN A 217 6.04 -30.28 31.28
CA GLN A 217 6.55 -29.96 32.62
C GLN A 217 5.48 -29.42 33.58
N LYS A 218 4.25 -29.17 33.11
CA LYS A 218 3.19 -28.63 33.97
C LYS A 218 2.50 -29.76 34.74
N GLU A 219 2.57 -29.70 36.07
CA GLU A 219 1.90 -30.64 36.99
C GLU A 219 0.40 -30.81 36.67
N ALA A 220 -0.28 -29.73 36.27
CA ALA A 220 -1.70 -29.76 35.90
C ALA A 220 -2.03 -30.64 34.67
N LEU A 221 -1.04 -31.09 33.91
CA LEU A 221 -1.19 -31.86 32.66
C LEU A 221 -0.56 -33.26 32.73
N GLU A 222 -0.20 -33.77 33.91
CA GLU A 222 0.44 -35.08 34.08
C GLU A 222 -0.37 -36.26 33.56
N ALA A 223 -1.70 -36.19 33.63
CA ALA A 223 -2.61 -37.23 33.14
C ALA A 223 -2.80 -37.24 31.60
N THR A 224 -2.08 -36.38 30.86
CA THR A 224 -2.27 -36.22 29.41
C THR A 224 -1.56 -37.32 28.63
N ASP A 225 -2.26 -37.91 27.65
CA ASP A 225 -1.63 -38.78 26.66
C ASP A 225 -0.92 -37.93 25.59
N TRP A 226 0.40 -37.79 25.77
CA TRP A 226 1.24 -36.99 24.88
C TRP A 226 1.33 -37.54 23.46
N SER A 227 1.03 -38.83 23.24
CA SER A 227 1.04 -39.42 21.90
C SER A 227 -0.04 -38.82 20.99
N ILE A 228 -1.18 -38.44 21.57
CA ILE A 228 -2.27 -37.77 20.85
C ILE A 228 -1.89 -36.32 20.57
N VAL A 229 -1.32 -35.62 21.56
CA VAL A 229 -0.93 -34.21 21.44
C VAL A 229 0.16 -34.01 20.39
N GLU A 230 1.11 -34.93 20.30
CA GLU A 230 2.20 -34.91 19.31
C GLU A 230 1.70 -35.03 17.86
N GLN A 231 0.54 -35.66 17.62
CA GLN A 231 -0.07 -35.71 16.29
C GLN A 231 -0.53 -34.34 15.79
N PHE A 232 -0.74 -33.38 16.70
CA PHE A 232 -1.11 -32.00 16.37
C PHE A 232 0.12 -31.09 16.20
N LEU A 233 1.33 -31.60 16.36
CA LEU A 233 2.55 -30.85 16.05
C LEU A 233 2.56 -30.54 14.54
N PRO A 234 2.90 -29.30 14.13
CA PRO A 234 3.11 -29.01 12.72
C PRO A 234 4.14 -29.99 12.10
N GLN A 235 3.96 -30.34 10.82
CA GLN A 235 4.90 -31.19 10.12
C GLN A 235 6.22 -30.44 9.87
N LYS A 236 7.35 -31.10 10.12
CA LYS A 236 8.67 -30.56 9.80
C LYS A 236 8.83 -30.50 8.28
N GLU A 237 8.97 -29.30 7.74
CA GLU A 237 9.06 -29.09 6.29
C GLU A 237 10.48 -29.38 5.78
N ILE A 238 10.60 -29.90 4.56
CA ILE A 238 11.88 -30.17 3.91
C ILE A 238 12.31 -28.94 3.13
N TYR A 239 13.58 -28.55 3.23
CA TYR A 239 14.13 -27.40 2.52
C TYR A 239 13.82 -27.48 1.01
N PRO A 240 13.22 -26.44 0.42
CA PRO A 240 12.77 -26.50 -0.97
C PRO A 240 13.95 -26.61 -1.93
N LYS A 241 13.92 -27.59 -2.85
CA LYS A 241 14.84 -27.64 -3.99
C LYS A 241 14.53 -26.47 -4.93
N MET A 242 15.33 -25.41 -4.87
CA MET A 242 15.05 -24.18 -5.60
C MET A 242 15.46 -24.25 -7.07
N PRO A 243 14.57 -23.89 -8.02
CA PRO A 243 14.98 -23.65 -9.40
C PRO A 243 15.77 -22.32 -9.45
N VAL A 244 17.05 -22.43 -9.77
CA VAL A 244 18.03 -21.33 -9.77
C VAL A 244 17.60 -20.16 -10.67
N ARG A 245 17.44 -18.97 -10.08
CA ARG A 245 17.78 -17.65 -10.66
C ARG A 245 18.18 -16.66 -9.54
N THR A 246 19.48 -16.55 -9.31
CA THR A 246 20.14 -15.79 -8.23
C THR A 246 19.92 -14.27 -8.28
N LYS A 247 19.58 -13.69 -9.44
CA LYS A 247 19.32 -12.24 -9.58
C LYS A 247 17.97 -11.77 -9.02
N ASP A 248 16.97 -12.65 -8.96
CA ASP A 248 15.64 -12.32 -8.45
C ASP A 248 15.56 -12.46 -6.92
N VAL A 249 16.38 -13.35 -6.32
CA VAL A 249 16.34 -13.61 -4.87
C VAL A 249 16.69 -12.37 -4.05
N MET A 250 17.80 -11.69 -4.37
CA MET A 250 18.22 -10.50 -3.63
C MET A 250 17.16 -9.40 -3.72
N ALA A 251 16.64 -9.17 -4.93
CA ALA A 251 15.59 -8.20 -5.18
C ALA A 251 14.34 -8.50 -4.35
N ASP A 252 13.92 -9.75 -4.32
CA ASP A 252 12.76 -10.12 -3.54
C ASP A 252 12.98 -10.05 -2.01
N ILE A 253 14.17 -10.43 -1.50
CA ILE A 253 14.49 -10.31 -0.07
C ILE A 253 14.44 -8.83 0.32
N ARG A 254 14.94 -7.92 -0.53
CA ARG A 254 14.79 -6.48 -0.31
C ARG A 254 13.31 -6.09 -0.24
N LEU A 255 12.47 -6.50 -1.20
CA LEU A 255 11.03 -6.19 -1.19
C LEU A 255 10.34 -6.66 0.11
N ARG A 256 10.71 -7.84 0.62
CA ARG A 256 10.17 -8.37 1.89
C ARG A 256 10.62 -7.59 3.11
N ILE A 257 11.89 -7.18 3.14
CA ILE A 257 12.40 -6.29 4.18
C ILE A 257 11.61 -4.98 4.16
N LEU A 258 11.30 -4.45 2.97
CA LEU A 258 10.46 -3.25 2.82
C LEU A 258 9.03 -3.45 3.31
N ASP A 259 8.38 -4.56 2.99
CA ASP A 259 7.04 -4.87 3.53
C ASP A 259 7.03 -4.98 5.06
N ARG A 260 8.08 -5.60 5.62
CA ARG A 260 8.26 -5.66 7.07
C ARG A 260 8.46 -4.27 7.65
N GLU A 261 9.31 -3.43 7.07
CA GLU A 261 9.49 -2.05 7.50
C GLU A 261 8.19 -1.25 7.45
N ARG A 262 7.36 -1.42 6.41
CA ARG A 262 6.05 -0.78 6.29
C ARG A 262 5.16 -1.14 7.48
N SER A 263 5.12 -2.43 7.85
CA SER A 263 4.38 -2.89 9.04
C SER A 263 4.95 -2.31 10.34
N LEU A 264 6.27 -2.18 10.45
CA LEU A 264 6.94 -1.60 11.61
C LEU A 264 6.65 -0.10 11.73
N TYR A 265 6.68 0.67 10.64
CA TYR A 265 6.32 2.09 10.66
C TYR A 265 4.88 2.31 11.12
N TRP A 266 3.97 1.41 10.73
CA TRP A 266 2.60 1.42 11.23
C TRP A 266 2.53 1.17 12.74
N SER A 267 3.27 0.18 13.24
CA SER A 267 3.37 -0.12 14.67
C SER A 267 3.98 1.05 15.45
N LEU A 268 5.08 1.64 14.96
CA LEU A 268 5.74 2.79 15.58
C LEU A 268 4.83 4.02 15.65
N TYR A 269 4.03 4.26 14.62
CA TYR A 269 3.04 5.33 14.63
C TYR A 269 1.93 5.06 15.64
N THR A 270 1.39 3.84 15.65
CA THR A 270 0.30 3.44 16.56
C THR A 270 0.74 3.53 18.03
N ASN A 271 2.00 3.21 18.32
CA ASN A 271 2.60 3.30 19.65
C ASN A 271 3.09 4.73 20.00
N GLY A 272 2.90 5.73 19.14
CA GLY A 272 3.29 7.13 19.41
C GLY A 272 4.78 7.43 19.27
N VAL A 273 5.59 6.48 18.78
CA VAL A 273 7.05 6.63 18.64
C VAL A 273 7.39 7.65 17.55
N ILE A 274 6.62 7.64 16.45
CA ILE A 274 6.80 8.55 15.30
C ILE A 274 5.52 9.35 15.04
N SER A 275 5.68 10.55 14.46
CA SER A 275 4.55 11.39 14.04
C SER A 275 3.85 10.86 12.77
N SER A 276 2.63 11.32 12.51
CA SER A 276 1.89 11.00 11.27
C SER A 276 2.61 11.53 10.02
N GLY A 277 3.23 12.72 10.11
CA GLY A 277 4.02 13.30 9.02
C GLY A 277 5.26 12.46 8.71
N THR A 278 5.94 11.98 9.75
CA THR A 278 7.09 11.07 9.62
C THR A 278 6.69 9.74 9.00
N GLN A 279 5.60 9.13 9.47
CA GLN A 279 5.11 7.87 8.94
C GLN A 279 4.79 7.95 7.44
N ARG A 280 4.16 9.04 6.98
CA ARG A 280 3.87 9.25 5.55
C ARG A 280 5.14 9.31 4.71
N ARG A 281 6.16 10.05 5.16
CA ARG A 281 7.44 10.17 4.45
C ARG A 281 8.19 8.85 4.41
N LEU A 282 8.22 8.11 5.52
CA LEU A 282 8.86 6.79 5.57
C LEU A 282 8.16 5.79 4.66
N ASN A 283 6.82 5.81 4.60
CA ASN A 283 6.07 4.98 3.65
C ASN A 283 6.29 5.41 2.20
N ALA A 284 6.32 6.71 1.90
CA ALA A 284 6.62 7.20 0.56
C ALA A 284 8.01 6.76 0.09
N ALA A 285 9.01 6.79 0.98
CA ALA A 285 10.35 6.28 0.67
C ALA A 285 10.37 4.76 0.47
N ILE A 286 9.53 4.00 1.18
CA ILE A 286 9.32 2.57 0.88
C ILE A 286 8.69 2.41 -0.50
N ASP A 287 7.66 3.18 -0.83
CA ASP A 287 6.95 3.09 -2.11
C ASP A 287 7.93 3.32 -3.27
N GLU A 288 8.78 4.35 -3.18
CA GLU A 288 9.84 4.59 -4.17
C GLU A 288 10.84 3.42 -4.31
N GLN A 289 11.23 2.79 -3.20
CA GLN A 289 12.12 1.62 -3.23
C GLN A 289 11.40 0.36 -3.77
N TYR A 290 10.13 0.20 -3.45
CA TYR A 290 9.28 -0.91 -3.89
C TYR A 290 9.04 -0.86 -5.39
N ASP A 291 8.82 0.34 -5.93
CA ASP A 291 8.61 0.60 -7.36
C ASP A 291 9.85 0.26 -8.24
N ARG A 292 11.02 0.07 -7.62
CA ARG A 292 12.25 -0.34 -8.29
C ARG A 292 12.44 -1.87 -8.33
N ASP A 293 11.42 -2.64 -7.95
CA ASP A 293 11.41 -4.11 -7.87
C ASP A 293 12.59 -4.69 -7.09
N GLY A 294 13.08 -4.02 -6.04
CA GLY A 294 14.25 -4.49 -5.28
C GLY A 294 15.58 -4.52 -6.05
N LYS A 295 15.65 -3.99 -7.28
CA LYS A 295 16.88 -3.97 -8.10
C LYS A 295 17.95 -3.04 -7.52
N LYS A 296 17.54 -2.05 -6.74
CA LYS A 296 18.45 -1.10 -6.07
C LYS A 296 18.79 -1.53 -4.63
N PRO A 297 19.97 -1.13 -4.12
CA PRO A 297 20.34 -1.33 -2.72
C PRO A 297 19.33 -0.72 -1.73
N LEU A 298 19.10 -1.36 -0.59
CA LEU A 298 18.29 -0.80 0.51
C LEU A 298 18.85 0.51 1.04
N CYS A 299 20.16 0.75 0.83
CA CYS A 299 20.83 1.98 1.22
C CYS A 299 20.55 3.19 0.31
N ASP A 300 19.93 2.98 -0.85
CA ASP A 300 19.55 4.06 -1.77
C ASP A 300 18.23 4.71 -1.31
N ARG A 301 18.33 5.60 -0.31
CA ARG A 301 17.21 6.36 0.29
C ARG A 301 17.42 7.87 0.19
N GLY A 302 17.68 8.36 -1.02
CA GLY A 302 17.92 9.77 -1.31
C GLY A 302 16.87 10.68 -0.67
N ASP A 303 15.60 10.40 -0.92
CA ASP A 303 14.45 11.17 -0.45
C ASP A 303 14.41 11.43 1.06
N ILE A 304 14.80 10.42 1.86
CA ILE A 304 14.87 10.54 3.31
C ILE A 304 15.99 11.49 3.71
N PHE A 305 17.18 11.26 3.17
CA PHE A 305 18.37 11.97 3.63
C PHE A 305 18.49 13.37 3.03
N GLU A 306 17.94 13.63 1.84
CA GLU A 306 17.83 14.97 1.25
C GLU A 306 16.92 15.87 2.10
N PHE A 307 15.84 15.31 2.68
CA PHE A 307 15.03 16.05 3.64
C PHE A 307 15.79 16.38 4.93
N CYS A 308 16.67 15.48 5.35
CA CYS A 308 17.55 15.68 6.50
C CYS A 308 18.68 16.68 6.22
N GLU A 309 19.03 16.90 4.96
CA GLU A 309 20.04 17.91 4.56
C GLU A 309 19.44 19.33 4.60
N GLU A 310 20.29 20.32 4.88
CA GLU A 310 19.90 21.72 4.97
C GLU A 310 19.65 22.27 3.56
N PRO A 311 18.46 22.85 3.27
CA PRO A 311 18.22 23.45 1.98
C PRO A 311 19.09 24.70 1.79
N SER A 312 19.74 24.79 0.64
CA SER A 312 20.58 25.93 0.24
C SER A 312 19.83 27.27 0.29
N TRP A 313 18.53 27.29 0.00
CA TRP A 313 17.70 28.49 0.04
C TRP A 313 17.51 29.07 1.46
N ILE A 314 17.56 28.24 2.51
CA ILE A 314 17.42 28.73 3.90
C ILE A 314 18.63 29.57 4.31
N ILE A 315 19.82 29.23 3.81
CA ILE A 315 21.05 30.00 4.03
C ILE A 315 20.92 31.39 3.38
N SER A 316 20.39 31.46 2.15
CA SER A 316 20.16 32.73 1.45
C SER A 316 19.05 33.58 2.08
N MET A 317 18.01 32.93 2.63
CA MET A 317 16.84 33.64 3.18
C MET A 317 17.11 34.25 4.56
N LYS A 318 18.12 33.77 5.31
CA LYS A 318 18.58 34.41 6.55
C LYS A 318 19.07 35.85 6.36
N PHE A 319 19.44 36.21 5.13
CA PHE A 319 19.90 37.55 4.76
C PHE A 319 18.75 38.57 4.56
N PHE A 320 17.52 38.11 4.30
CA PHE A 320 16.36 38.98 4.11
C PHE A 320 15.64 39.26 5.44
N SER A 321 15.30 40.54 5.68
CA SER A 321 14.48 41.16 6.76
C SER A 321 14.04 40.33 7.98
N ARG A 322 14.11 40.93 9.18
CA ARG A 322 13.63 40.38 10.48
C ARG A 322 12.23 39.75 10.45
N PHE A 323 11.34 40.20 9.56
CA PHE A 323 10.00 39.65 9.42
C PHE A 323 10.00 38.20 8.88
N PHE A 324 10.82 37.93 7.85
CA PHE A 324 10.94 36.58 7.27
C PHE A 324 11.76 35.65 8.16
N GLN A 325 12.71 36.17 8.92
CA GLN A 325 13.54 35.38 9.85
C GLN A 325 12.69 34.58 10.84
N LYS A 326 11.64 35.17 11.43
CA LYS A 326 10.77 34.47 12.38
C LYS A 326 10.01 33.29 11.75
N TRP A 327 9.54 33.44 10.51
CA TRP A 327 8.86 32.37 9.77
C TRP A 327 9.81 31.26 9.35
N VAL A 328 11.00 31.64 8.88
CA VAL A 328 12.07 30.71 8.52
C VAL A 328 12.52 29.90 9.75
N ASP A 329 12.67 30.54 10.91
CA ASP A 329 13.06 29.88 12.15
C ASP A 329 12.02 28.86 12.61
N ILE A 330 10.73 29.22 12.59
CA ILE A 330 9.62 28.30 12.93
C ILE A 330 9.59 27.10 11.97
N TYR A 331 9.62 27.36 10.67
CA TYR A 331 9.63 26.31 9.65
C TYR A 331 10.83 25.38 9.81
N TYR A 332 12.00 25.94 10.10
CA TYR A 332 13.24 25.19 10.28
C TYR A 332 13.21 24.35 11.56
N GLN A 333 12.67 24.87 12.65
CA GLN A 333 12.48 24.16 13.91
C GLN A 333 11.54 22.96 13.75
N ASP A 334 10.39 23.13 13.10
CA ASP A 334 9.46 22.02 12.81
C ASP A 334 10.10 20.99 11.86
N ARG A 335 10.91 21.43 10.89
CA ARG A 335 11.67 20.53 10.02
C ARG A 335 12.67 19.69 10.81
N ILE A 336 13.42 20.28 11.74
CA ILE A 336 14.37 19.57 12.61
C ILE A 336 13.65 18.54 13.48
N ILE A 337 12.50 18.90 14.08
CA ILE A 337 11.70 18.00 14.89
C ILE A 337 11.21 16.80 14.06
N LEU A 338 10.74 17.05 12.84
CA LEU A 338 10.31 16.00 11.92
C LEU A 338 11.49 15.13 11.47
N GLY A 339 12.65 15.73 11.21
CA GLY A 339 13.89 15.03 10.88
C GLY A 339 14.39 14.12 12.01
N TYR A 340 14.31 14.58 13.27
CA TYR A 340 14.60 13.78 14.45
C TYR A 340 13.70 12.52 14.50
N ASP A 341 12.39 12.71 14.36
CA ASP A 341 11.43 11.61 14.39
C ASP A 341 11.68 10.62 13.26
N LEU A 342 12.01 11.12 12.07
CA LEU A 342 12.32 10.32 10.89
C LEU A 342 13.57 9.47 11.10
N ALA A 343 14.67 10.08 11.55
CA ALA A 343 15.91 9.36 11.83
C ALA A 343 15.71 8.29 12.91
N ARG A 344 14.99 8.60 13.99
CA ARG A 344 14.68 7.64 15.06
C ARG A 344 13.81 6.49 14.55
N GLY A 345 12.76 6.79 13.78
CA GLY A 345 11.88 5.78 13.19
C GLY A 345 12.64 4.84 12.27
N LEU A 346 13.48 5.39 11.40
CA LEU A 346 14.34 4.63 10.48
C LEU A 346 15.32 3.74 11.24
N ILE A 347 16.02 4.25 12.26
CA ILE A 347 16.97 3.45 13.06
C ILE A 347 16.29 2.25 13.71
N ILE A 348 15.10 2.45 14.31
CA ILE A 348 14.38 1.36 14.97
C ILE A 348 13.99 0.29 13.94
N ALA A 349 13.39 0.69 12.81
CA ALA A 349 12.99 -0.25 11.78
C ALA A 349 14.19 -1.01 11.17
N GLN A 350 15.29 -0.31 10.85
CA GLN A 350 16.49 -0.93 10.29
C GLN A 350 17.18 -1.90 11.27
N LYS A 351 17.14 -1.62 12.59
CA LYS A 351 17.65 -2.56 13.60
C LYS A 351 16.84 -3.86 13.65
N GLU A 352 15.51 -3.76 13.55
CA GLU A 352 14.64 -4.94 13.47
C GLU A 352 14.83 -5.69 12.13
N SER A 353 14.99 -4.98 11.01
CA SER A 353 15.36 -5.59 9.73
C SER A 353 16.70 -6.34 9.82
N LEU A 354 17.69 -5.77 10.54
CA LEU A 354 18.99 -6.42 10.73
C LEU A 354 18.88 -7.71 11.56
N LYS A 355 18.04 -7.72 12.62
CA LYS A 355 17.78 -8.94 13.41
C LYS A 355 17.21 -10.04 12.53
N LEU A 356 16.20 -9.72 11.70
CA LEU A 356 15.60 -10.68 10.77
C LEU A 356 16.62 -11.24 9.77
N VAL A 357 17.47 -10.38 9.20
CA VAL A 357 18.52 -10.85 8.27
C VAL A 357 19.53 -11.75 8.97
N ASN A 358 19.85 -11.50 10.25
CA ASN A 358 20.72 -12.36 11.03
C ASN A 358 20.06 -13.70 11.38
N GLU A 359 18.77 -13.71 11.72
CA GLU A 359 18.00 -14.92 11.97
C GLU A 359 17.94 -15.82 10.73
N PHE A 360 17.80 -15.23 9.52
CA PHE A 360 17.88 -16.01 8.29
C PHE A 360 19.25 -16.63 8.04
N GLY A 361 20.33 -16.02 8.54
CA GLY A 361 21.70 -16.54 8.38
C GLY A 361 22.07 -17.64 9.37
N SER A 362 21.33 -17.78 10.47
CA SER A 362 21.62 -18.80 11.50
C SER A 362 21.00 -20.17 11.22
N SER A 363 20.09 -20.29 10.24
CA SER A 363 19.55 -21.60 9.86
C SER A 363 20.63 -22.42 9.14
N GLU A 364 20.95 -23.62 9.62
CA GLU A 364 21.99 -24.52 9.07
C GLU A 364 21.78 -24.93 7.59
N ALA A 365 20.63 -24.59 7.01
CA ALA A 365 20.22 -24.94 5.64
C ALA A 365 20.53 -23.88 4.57
N VAL A 366 21.27 -22.82 4.89
CA VAL A 366 21.56 -21.73 3.93
C VAL A 366 22.72 -22.12 3.01
N SER A 367 22.48 -22.25 1.71
CA SER A 367 23.56 -22.53 0.75
C SER A 367 24.53 -21.34 0.63
N THR A 368 25.79 -21.62 0.26
CA THR A 368 26.90 -20.64 0.16
C THR A 368 26.59 -19.41 -0.71
N GLU A 369 25.70 -19.51 -1.70
CA GLU A 369 25.27 -18.37 -2.53
C GLU A 369 24.41 -17.36 -1.74
N TYR A 370 23.62 -17.82 -0.75
CA TYR A 370 22.75 -16.96 0.05
C TYR A 370 23.50 -16.24 1.17
N GLU A 371 24.56 -16.83 1.72
CA GLU A 371 25.42 -16.16 2.70
C GLU A 371 26.02 -14.85 2.14
N SER A 372 26.46 -14.89 0.88
CA SER A 372 26.94 -13.69 0.17
C SER A 372 25.83 -12.64 0.00
N CYS A 373 24.61 -13.07 -0.32
CA CYS A 373 23.46 -12.15 -0.42
C CYS A 373 23.10 -11.53 0.94
N LEU A 374 23.05 -12.33 2.01
CA LEU A 374 22.70 -11.88 3.36
C LEU A 374 23.75 -10.91 3.90
N SER A 375 25.05 -11.20 3.71
CA SER A 375 26.12 -10.30 4.12
C SER A 375 26.06 -8.94 3.41
N LEU A 376 25.73 -8.91 2.12
CA LEU A 376 25.53 -7.66 1.37
C LEU A 376 24.34 -6.86 1.93
N LEU A 377 23.21 -7.52 2.22
CA LEU A 377 22.05 -6.88 2.85
C LEU A 377 22.37 -6.30 4.24
N GLN A 378 23.14 -7.02 5.06
CA GLN A 378 23.61 -6.52 6.35
C GLN A 378 24.43 -5.23 6.19
N VAL A 379 25.32 -5.17 5.18
CA VAL A 379 26.10 -3.96 4.89
C VAL A 379 25.20 -2.79 4.48
N GLU A 380 24.21 -3.04 3.61
CA GLU A 380 23.24 -2.00 3.19
C GLU A 380 22.45 -1.43 4.37
N ILE A 381 21.92 -2.30 5.23
CA ILE A 381 21.15 -1.94 6.42
C ILE A 381 22.02 -1.18 7.42
N ARG A 382 23.24 -1.68 7.69
CA ARG A 382 24.19 -1.01 8.60
C ARG A 382 24.56 0.39 8.09
N LYS A 383 24.75 0.56 6.78
CA LYS A 383 25.02 1.88 6.18
C LYS A 383 23.88 2.86 6.44
N ASN A 384 22.62 2.43 6.32
CA ASN A 384 21.45 3.25 6.67
C ASN A 384 21.43 3.64 8.16
N ILE A 385 21.68 2.68 9.06
CA ILE A 385 21.74 2.93 10.50
C ILE A 385 22.84 3.97 10.81
N THR A 386 24.02 3.83 10.22
CA THR A 386 25.13 4.76 10.42
C THR A 386 24.81 6.16 9.90
N ARG A 387 24.24 6.29 8.69
CA ARG A 387 23.86 7.60 8.12
C ARG A 387 22.79 8.29 8.97
N ALA A 388 21.77 7.56 9.40
CA ALA A 388 20.73 8.08 10.28
C ALA A 388 21.26 8.45 11.68
N SER A 389 22.19 7.66 12.22
CA SER A 389 22.81 7.93 13.53
C SER A 389 23.74 9.16 13.48
N ASN A 390 24.48 9.35 12.39
CA ASN A 390 25.29 10.54 12.17
C ASN A 390 24.43 11.80 12.10
N PHE A 391 23.32 11.75 11.36
CA PHE A 391 22.36 12.85 11.30
C PHE A 391 21.72 13.14 12.66
N PHE A 392 21.32 12.09 13.38
CA PHE A 392 20.80 12.20 14.74
C PHE A 392 21.78 12.91 15.68
N ARG A 393 23.07 12.51 15.64
CA ARG A 393 24.14 13.13 16.43
C ARG A 393 24.33 14.60 16.02
N LYS A 394 24.34 14.89 14.72
CA LYS A 394 24.45 16.25 14.18
C LYS A 394 23.34 17.17 14.73
N ILE A 395 22.08 16.74 14.68
CA ILE A 395 20.95 17.51 15.26
C ILE A 395 21.15 17.79 16.75
N SER A 396 21.62 16.80 17.52
CA SER A 396 21.79 16.95 18.96
C SER A 396 22.86 17.98 19.35
N ILE A 397 23.88 18.15 18.50
CA ILE A 397 25.01 19.07 18.72
C ILE A 397 24.66 20.46 18.16
N ASP A 398 24.19 20.52 16.91
CA ASP A 398 23.98 21.78 16.19
C ASP A 398 22.70 22.51 16.66
N TYR A 399 21.69 21.77 17.12
CA TYR A 399 20.36 22.31 17.45
C TYR A 399 19.81 21.79 18.80
N PRO A 400 20.49 22.06 19.93
CA PRO A 400 20.14 21.48 21.23
C PRO A 400 18.75 21.86 21.75
N LYS A 401 18.26 23.07 21.44
CA LYS A 401 16.90 23.52 21.83
C LYS A 401 15.82 22.74 21.08
N SER A 402 15.89 22.71 19.75
CA SER A 402 14.95 21.96 18.90
C SER A 402 15.01 20.45 19.19
N TYR A 403 16.20 19.93 19.51
CA TYR A 403 16.38 18.55 19.94
C TYR A 403 15.63 18.25 21.25
N LYS A 404 15.79 19.08 22.29
CA LYS A 404 15.05 18.93 23.56
C LYS A 404 13.55 18.97 23.33
N GLU A 405 13.08 19.86 22.46
CA GLU A 405 11.67 19.94 22.10
C GLU A 405 11.17 18.70 21.36
N ALA A 406 11.93 18.20 20.39
CA ALA A 406 11.57 16.98 19.66
C ALA A 406 11.44 15.79 20.61
N VAL A 407 12.39 15.65 21.55
CA VAL A 407 12.35 14.62 22.60
C VAL A 407 11.12 14.78 23.48
N ALA A 408 10.82 16.00 23.94
CA ALA A 408 9.67 16.26 24.80
C ALA A 408 8.33 15.97 24.09
N ARG A 409 8.15 16.46 22.85
CA ARG A 409 6.96 16.16 22.02
C ARG A 409 6.81 14.66 21.80
N LYS A 410 7.91 13.93 21.56
CA LYS A 410 7.89 12.47 21.44
C LYS A 410 7.47 11.79 22.74
N SER A 411 8.03 12.20 23.89
CA SER A 411 7.65 11.65 25.19
C SER A 411 6.17 11.84 25.50
N VAL A 412 5.62 13.01 25.17
CA VAL A 412 4.17 13.27 25.30
C VAL A 412 3.36 12.32 24.41
N ARG A 413 3.75 12.11 23.14
CA ARG A 413 3.04 11.15 22.27
C ARG A 413 3.08 9.73 22.80
N LEU A 414 4.22 9.29 23.33
CA LEU A 414 4.36 7.97 23.95
C LEU A 414 3.42 7.84 25.15
N LEU A 415 3.38 8.85 26.03
CA LEU A 415 2.48 8.87 27.20
C LEU A 415 1.01 8.77 26.76
N LEU A 416 0.56 9.64 25.86
CA LEU A 416 -0.82 9.66 25.37
C LEU A 416 -1.19 8.36 24.64
N SER A 417 -0.25 7.76 23.90
CA SER A 417 -0.49 6.50 23.20
C SER A 417 -0.59 5.32 24.18
N ASN A 418 0.21 5.32 25.24
CA ASN A 418 0.11 4.32 26.30
C ASN A 418 -1.22 4.45 27.08
N GLU A 419 -1.63 5.68 27.39
CA GLU A 419 -2.92 5.98 28.03
C GLU A 419 -4.08 5.47 27.16
N LYS A 420 -4.05 5.77 25.85
CA LYS A 420 -5.02 5.24 24.88
C LYS A 420 -5.07 3.70 24.87
N LYS A 421 -3.91 3.04 24.88
CA LYS A 421 -3.83 1.56 24.90
C LYS A 421 -4.47 0.98 26.16
N ARG A 422 -4.29 1.63 27.32
CA ARG A 422 -4.94 1.22 28.57
C ARG A 422 -6.46 1.39 28.53
N ILE A 423 -6.95 2.48 27.93
CA ILE A 423 -8.39 2.68 27.72
C ILE A 423 -8.96 1.56 26.83
N GLU A 424 -8.27 1.22 25.74
CA GLU A 424 -8.69 0.11 24.87
C GLU A 424 -8.72 -1.24 25.61
N GLN A 425 -7.73 -1.51 26.47
CA GLN A 425 -7.69 -2.71 27.32
C GLN A 425 -8.84 -2.75 28.33
N PHE A 426 -9.13 -1.65 29.02
CA PHE A 426 -10.24 -1.57 29.97
C PHE A 426 -11.60 -1.79 29.29
N LYS A 427 -11.74 -1.29 28.05
CA LYS A 427 -12.92 -1.54 27.23
C LYS A 427 -13.02 -3.02 26.84
N GLU A 428 -11.93 -3.67 26.42
CA GLU A 428 -11.91 -5.10 26.10
C GLU A 428 -12.20 -5.99 27.31
N GLN A 429 -11.80 -5.55 28.51
CA GLN A 429 -12.10 -6.22 29.77
C GLN A 429 -13.52 -5.94 30.29
N GLY A 430 -14.30 -5.08 29.61
CA GLY A 430 -15.64 -4.70 30.03
C GLY A 430 -15.69 -3.79 31.28
N LEU A 431 -14.58 -3.15 31.65
CA LEU A 431 -14.51 -2.25 32.81
C LEU A 431 -15.07 -0.85 32.54
N ILE A 432 -15.14 -0.45 31.26
CA ILE A 432 -15.70 0.83 30.82
C ILE A 432 -16.60 0.60 29.61
N SER A 433 -17.66 1.40 29.51
CA SER A 433 -18.56 1.40 28.35
C SER A 433 -17.88 1.97 27.10
N TRP A 434 -18.49 1.72 25.93
CA TRP A 434 -18.00 2.27 24.67
C TRP A 434 -18.04 3.81 24.64
N GLU A 435 -19.07 4.40 25.26
CA GLU A 435 -19.27 5.86 25.34
C GLU A 435 -18.24 6.53 26.24
N GLU A 436 -17.96 5.96 27.42
CA GLU A 436 -16.92 6.44 28.33
C GLU A 436 -15.53 6.35 27.69
N ALA A 437 -15.24 5.23 27.01
CA ALA A 437 -13.98 5.07 26.28
C ALA A 437 -13.83 6.13 25.17
N GLU A 438 -14.90 6.46 24.45
CA GLU A 438 -14.85 7.50 23.41
C GLU A 438 -14.64 8.90 23.99
N GLN A 439 -15.28 9.23 25.12
CA GLN A 439 -15.05 10.49 25.82
C GLN A 439 -13.60 10.63 26.29
N MET A 440 -13.02 9.59 26.92
CA MET A 440 -11.63 9.59 27.36
C MET A 440 -10.66 9.74 26.17
N VAL A 441 -10.95 9.10 25.04
CA VAL A 441 -10.13 9.24 23.82
C VAL A 441 -10.24 10.65 23.22
N ASN A 442 -11.38 11.31 23.33
CA ASN A 442 -11.54 12.69 22.88
C ASN A 442 -10.73 13.67 23.75
N ASP A 443 -10.71 13.50 25.07
CA ASP A 443 -9.84 14.29 25.98
C ASP A 443 -8.35 14.13 25.63
N LEU A 444 -7.91 12.89 25.32
CA LEU A 444 -6.55 12.65 24.83
C LEU A 444 -6.26 13.43 23.53
N GLY A 445 -7.25 13.55 22.64
CA GLY A 445 -7.16 14.33 21.41
C GLY A 445 -6.96 15.83 21.68
N GLU A 446 -7.66 16.39 22.66
CA GLU A 446 -7.48 17.78 23.08
C GLU A 446 -6.10 18.03 23.70
N ARG A 447 -5.65 17.14 24.59
CA ARG A 447 -4.31 17.18 25.19
C ARG A 447 -3.21 17.07 24.13
N HIS A 448 -3.42 16.22 23.13
CA HIS A 448 -2.54 16.14 21.96
C HIS A 448 -2.49 17.49 21.24
N ASN A 449 -3.64 18.06 20.87
CA ASN A 449 -3.70 19.33 20.14
C ASN A 449 -3.00 20.46 20.89
N LYS A 450 -3.18 20.59 22.22
CA LYS A 450 -2.50 21.60 23.05
C LYS A 450 -0.98 21.58 22.91
N VAL A 451 -0.38 20.40 22.75
CA VAL A 451 1.09 20.23 22.60
C VAL A 451 1.57 20.57 21.20
N PHE A 452 0.74 20.38 20.17
CA PHE A 452 1.14 20.56 18.77
C PHE A 452 0.68 21.90 18.15
N THR A 453 -0.25 22.63 18.78
CA THR A 453 -0.64 23.98 18.34
C THR A 453 0.11 25.09 19.09
N SER A 454 0.58 24.84 20.32
CA SER A 454 1.31 25.84 21.10
C SER A 454 2.78 25.94 20.65
N HIS A 455 3.13 27.04 19.97
CA HIS A 455 4.52 27.37 19.60
C HIS A 455 5.43 27.73 20.81
N GLN A 456 4.99 27.43 22.04
CA GLN A 456 5.62 27.81 23.30
C GLN A 456 5.77 26.64 24.27
N PHE A 457 5.88 25.41 23.78
CA PHE A 457 5.94 24.22 24.65
C PHE A 457 7.15 24.19 25.62
N LEU A 458 8.20 24.96 25.36
CA LEU A 458 9.42 25.04 26.19
C LEU A 458 9.91 26.49 26.45
N LYS A 459 9.02 27.49 26.39
CA LYS A 459 9.40 28.86 26.75
C LYS A 459 9.39 29.10 28.25
#